data_AF-A0AAV0RUU9-F1
#
_entry.id   AF-A0AAV0RUU9-F1
#
_cell.length_a   1.000
_cell.length_b   1.000
_cell.length_c   1.000
_cell.angle_alpha   90.00
_cell.angle_beta   90.00
_cell.angle_gamma   90.00
#
_symmetry.space_group_name_H-M   'P 1'
#
loop_
_entity.id
_entity.type
_entity.pdbx_description
1 polymer ?
#
loop_
_entity_poly.entity_id
_entity_poly.type
_entity_poly.pdbx_seq_one_letter_code
_entity_poly.pdbx_strand_id
1 'polypeptide(L)'
;MSLGFGSACHVGVLADLPTIGIGKNLHHVDGLTLSGVRQLLQAEENNDRDYITLSGYSGCTWGVAMRSSAGAMKPIFISVGHRISLETAVKIVKLTCKYRMPEPIRQADIRSRAHLRKQD
;
A
#
# COMPACT_ATOMS: atom_id res chain seq x y z
N MET A 1 0.91 -15.60 -13.18
CA MET A 1 1.14 -14.22 -13.66
C MET A 1 -0.06 -13.40 -13.20
N SER A 2 0.08 -12.59 -12.15
CA SER A 2 -0.99 -11.66 -11.76
C SER A 2 -1.01 -10.52 -12.76
N LEU A 3 -2.15 -10.26 -13.39
CA LEU A 3 -2.36 -9.06 -14.20
C LEU A 3 -2.26 -7.84 -13.25
N GLY A 4 -1.55 -6.78 -13.66
CA GLY A 4 -1.34 -5.55 -12.88
C GLY A 4 -2.60 -4.67 -12.73
N PHE A 5 -3.75 -5.29 -12.50
CA PHE A 5 -5.06 -4.66 -12.49
C PHE A 5 -5.86 -5.07 -11.24
N GLY A 6 -5.59 -4.39 -10.13
CA GLY A 6 -6.28 -4.62 -8.85
C GLY A 6 -7.54 -3.77 -8.69
N SER A 7 -8.22 -3.89 -7.54
CA SER A 7 -9.47 -3.17 -7.25
C SER A 7 -9.33 -1.64 -7.34
N ALA A 8 -8.19 -1.08 -6.91
CA ALA A 8 -7.93 0.36 -7.01
C ALA A 8 -7.86 0.81 -8.48
N CYS A 9 -7.21 0.03 -9.34
CA CYS A 9 -7.16 0.29 -10.79
C CYS A 9 -8.57 0.22 -11.39
N HIS A 10 -9.31 -0.85 -11.06
CA HIS A 10 -10.65 -1.07 -11.60
C HIS A 10 -11.61 0.07 -11.24
N VAL A 11 -11.70 0.44 -9.96
CA VAL A 11 -12.55 1.56 -9.52
C VAL A 11 -12.09 2.88 -10.13
N GLY A 12 -10.78 3.12 -10.17
CA GLY A 12 -10.22 4.37 -10.71
C GLY A 12 -10.54 4.56 -12.19
N VAL A 13 -10.40 3.51 -13.00
CA VAL A 13 -10.73 3.54 -14.43
C VAL A 13 -12.22 3.77 -14.64
N LEU A 14 -13.09 3.05 -13.91
CA LEU A 14 -14.54 3.20 -14.06
C LEU A 14 -15.05 4.57 -13.62
N ALA A 15 -14.45 5.15 -12.58
CA ALA A 15 -14.85 6.45 -12.05
C ALA A 15 -14.13 7.63 -12.71
N ASP A 16 -13.12 7.38 -13.55
CA ASP A 16 -12.16 8.37 -14.06
C ASP A 16 -11.55 9.27 -12.97
N LEU A 17 -11.19 8.67 -11.83
CA LEU A 17 -10.63 9.37 -10.68
C LEU A 17 -9.24 8.83 -10.31
N PRO A 18 -8.34 9.68 -9.81
CA PRO A 18 -7.07 9.22 -9.25
C PRO A 18 -7.30 8.25 -8.08
N THR A 19 -6.66 7.08 -8.13
CA THR A 19 -6.78 6.07 -7.07
C THR A 19 -5.42 5.49 -6.68
N ILE A 20 -5.31 5.12 -5.41
CA ILE A 20 -4.11 4.52 -4.80
C ILE A 20 -4.50 3.17 -4.20
N GLY A 21 -3.73 2.12 -4.50
CA GLY A 21 -3.88 0.82 -3.86
C GLY A 21 -3.10 0.77 -2.55
N ILE A 22 -3.74 0.38 -1.44
CA ILE A 22 -3.11 0.26 -0.12
C ILE A 22 -3.43 -1.09 0.51
N GLY A 23 -2.42 -1.96 0.58
CA GLY A 23 -2.50 -3.31 1.14
C GLY A 23 -1.94 -3.41 2.56
N LYS A 24 -2.57 -4.23 3.41
CA LYS A 24 -2.04 -4.62 4.73
C LYS A 24 -1.05 -5.79 4.66
N ASN A 25 -1.13 -6.58 3.59
CA ASN A 25 -0.33 -7.76 3.29
C ASN A 25 0.27 -7.60 1.89
N LEU A 26 1.41 -8.23 1.66
CA LEU A 26 2.04 -8.26 0.34
C LEU A 26 1.28 -9.25 -0.56
N HIS A 27 1.01 -8.84 -1.79
CA HIS A 27 0.57 -9.76 -2.83
C HIS A 27 1.78 -10.46 -3.45
N HIS A 28 1.74 -11.80 -3.56
CA HIS A 28 2.80 -12.56 -4.22
C HIS A 28 2.71 -12.39 -5.73
N VAL A 29 3.53 -11.48 -6.25
CA VAL A 29 3.58 -11.11 -7.66
C VAL A 29 5.04 -10.99 -8.07
N ASP A 30 5.38 -11.48 -9.26
CA ASP A 30 6.69 -11.25 -9.89
C ASP A 30 7.90 -11.54 -8.96
N GLY A 31 7.84 -12.64 -8.20
CA GLY A 31 8.91 -13.04 -7.28
C GLY A 31 8.98 -12.29 -5.95
N LEU A 32 8.11 -11.29 -5.72
CA LEU A 32 8.05 -10.58 -4.45
C LEU A 32 7.54 -11.51 -3.34
N THR A 33 8.32 -11.64 -2.28
CA THR A 33 8.00 -12.43 -1.09
C THR A 33 8.00 -11.56 0.16
N LEU A 34 7.17 -11.89 1.15
CA LEU A 34 7.10 -11.13 2.38
C LEU A 34 8.41 -11.22 3.18
N SER A 35 9.10 -12.36 3.12
CA SER A 35 10.43 -12.54 3.74
C SER A 35 11.46 -11.62 3.10
N GLY A 36 11.55 -11.58 1.77
CA GLY A 36 12.48 -10.70 1.06
C GLY A 36 12.21 -9.23 1.36
N VAL A 37 10.94 -8.81 1.36
CA VAL A 37 10.56 -7.44 1.72
C VAL A 37 10.93 -7.11 3.17
N ARG A 38 10.74 -8.04 4.11
CA ARG A 38 11.13 -7.83 5.52
C ARG A 38 12.63 -7.68 5.69
N GLN A 39 13.42 -8.49 4.97
CA GLN A 39 14.88 -8.39 4.98
C GLN A 39 15.33 -7.03 4.45
N LEU A 40 14.79 -6.57 3.32
CA LEU A 40 15.10 -5.25 2.77
C LEU A 40 14.74 -4.11 3.73
N LEU A 41 13.60 -4.21 4.41
CA LEU A 41 13.18 -3.23 5.43
C LEU A 41 14.03 -3.25 6.70
N GLN A 42 14.78 -4.31 6.95
CA GLN A 42 15.66 -4.48 8.13
C GLN A 42 17.14 -4.20 7.82
N ALA A 43 17.49 -4.04 6.54
CA ALA A 43 18.86 -3.73 6.13
C ALA A 43 19.26 -2.33 6.59
N GLU A 44 20.48 -2.19 7.12
CA GLU A 44 20.97 -0.93 7.70
C GLU A 44 20.93 0.24 6.71
N GLU A 45 21.23 -0.03 5.43
CA GLU A 45 21.14 0.93 4.32
C GLU A 45 19.73 1.52 4.08
N ASN A 46 18.70 0.88 4.63
CA ASN A 46 17.30 1.27 4.49
C ASN A 46 16.68 1.76 5.80
N ASN A 47 17.45 1.86 6.88
CA ASN A 47 16.94 2.30 8.19
C ASN A 47 16.41 3.74 8.16
N ASP A 48 17.07 4.62 7.42
CA ASP A 48 16.69 6.03 7.29
C ASP A 48 15.67 6.29 6.17
N ARG A 49 15.27 5.24 5.44
CA ARG A 49 14.30 5.38 4.34
C ARG A 49 12.88 5.24 4.85
N ASP A 50 12.02 6.18 4.45
CA ASP A 50 10.59 6.12 4.74
C ASP A 50 9.92 4.86 4.14
N TYR A 51 10.41 4.42 2.98
CA TYR A 51 9.88 3.27 2.24
C TYR A 51 10.96 2.61 1.38
N ILE A 52 10.69 1.38 0.94
CA ILE A 52 11.49 0.67 -0.05
C ILE A 52 10.66 0.36 -1.30
N THR A 53 11.30 0.38 -2.47
CA THR A 53 10.66 0.02 -3.73
C THR A 53 10.50 -1.50 -3.85
N LEU A 54 9.37 -1.94 -4.38
CA LEU A 54 9.04 -3.34 -4.63
C LEU A 54 9.27 -3.67 -6.09
N SER A 55 10.50 -4.03 -6.43
CA SER A 55 10.88 -4.46 -7.77
C SER A 55 10.82 -5.98 -7.87
N GLY A 56 10.07 -6.49 -8.84
CA GLY A 56 9.98 -7.92 -9.10
C GLY A 56 11.13 -8.43 -9.99
N TYR A 57 11.17 -9.73 -10.25
CA TYR A 57 12.21 -10.36 -11.07
C TYR A 57 12.24 -9.86 -12.53
N SER A 58 11.10 -9.38 -13.04
CA SER A 58 11.04 -8.75 -14.35
C SER A 58 11.73 -7.38 -14.43
N GLY A 59 12.15 -6.82 -13.29
CA GLY A 59 12.61 -5.42 -13.18
C GLY A 59 11.46 -4.41 -13.06
N CYS A 60 10.21 -4.85 -13.16
CA CYS A 60 9.04 -4.00 -12.98
C CYS A 60 8.91 -3.55 -11.52
N THR A 61 8.63 -2.25 -11.30
CA THR A 61 8.26 -1.71 -10.00
C THR A 61 6.76 -1.86 -9.78
N TRP A 62 6.38 -2.68 -8.79
CA TRP A 62 4.99 -2.96 -8.44
C TRP A 62 4.39 -2.01 -7.40
N GLY A 63 5.25 -1.28 -6.68
CA GLY A 63 4.84 -0.36 -5.62
C GLY A 63 5.96 -0.11 -4.62
N VAL A 64 5.58 0.25 -3.40
CA VAL A 64 6.51 0.42 -2.27
C VAL A 64 5.99 -0.28 -1.01
N ALA A 65 6.90 -0.65 -0.12
CA ALA A 65 6.58 -0.99 1.26
C ALA A 65 7.01 0.15 2.19
N MET A 66 6.09 0.64 3.02
CA MET A 66 6.29 1.81 3.88
C MET A 66 5.98 1.46 5.34
N ARG A 67 6.85 1.91 6.27
CA ARG A 67 6.53 1.93 7.71
C ARG A 67 5.89 3.27 8.03
N SER A 68 4.57 3.28 8.09
CA SER A 68 3.80 4.53 8.05
C SER A 68 3.76 5.36 9.34
N SER A 69 4.28 4.85 10.46
CA SER A 69 4.39 5.58 11.72
C SER A 69 5.55 5.07 12.56
N ALA A 70 6.12 5.92 13.41
CA ALA A 70 7.13 5.51 14.40
C ALA A 70 6.58 4.34 15.25
N GLY A 71 7.32 3.23 15.31
CA GLY A 71 6.90 2.01 16.02
C GLY A 71 5.99 1.05 15.22
N ALA A 72 5.64 1.34 13.96
CA ALA A 72 4.87 0.40 13.15
C ALA A 72 5.71 -0.84 12.76
N MET A 73 5.46 -1.95 13.44
CA MET A 73 6.14 -3.23 13.17
C MET A 73 5.80 -3.82 11.79
N LYS A 74 4.57 -3.58 11.30
CA LYS A 74 4.06 -4.15 10.05
C LYS A 74 3.94 -3.06 8.99
N PRO A 75 4.62 -3.17 7.83
CA PRO A 75 4.51 -2.20 6.76
C PRO A 75 3.09 -2.18 6.16
N ILE A 76 2.82 -1.13 5.40
CA ILE A 76 1.75 -1.11 4.41
C ILE A 76 2.36 -1.09 3.01
N PHE A 77 1.63 -1.63 2.04
CA PHE A 77 2.07 -1.76 0.65
C PHE A 77 1.27 -0.78 -0.19
N ILE A 78 1.96 0.08 -0.93
CA ILE A 78 1.34 1.16 -1.70
C ILE A 78 1.63 0.90 -3.17
N SER A 79 0.60 0.92 -4.01
CA SER A 79 0.71 0.79 -5.46
C SER A 79 -0.11 1.86 -6.16
N VAL A 80 0.22 2.13 -7.44
CA VAL A 80 -0.62 2.96 -8.29
C VAL A 80 -1.95 2.24 -8.55
N GLY A 81 -3.05 3.00 -8.50
CA GLY A 81 -4.35 2.57 -9.00
C GLY A 81 -4.62 3.15 -10.38
N HIS A 82 -4.92 4.45 -10.44
CA HIS A 82 -5.25 5.16 -11.67
C HIS A 82 -4.83 6.64 -11.60
N ARG A 83 -4.39 7.22 -12.74
CA ARG A 83 -4.07 8.66 -12.94
C ARG A 83 -3.22 9.31 -11.84
N ILE A 84 -2.29 8.57 -11.25
CA ILE A 84 -1.35 9.08 -10.24
C ILE A 84 0.01 8.39 -10.38
N SER A 85 1.10 9.13 -10.15
CA SER A 85 2.44 8.53 -10.07
C SER A 85 2.63 7.82 -8.74
N LEU A 86 3.50 6.82 -8.71
CA LEU A 86 3.84 6.12 -7.46
C LEU A 86 4.41 7.07 -6.41
N GLU A 87 5.27 8.00 -6.82
CA GLU A 87 5.86 9.00 -5.92
C GLU A 87 4.78 9.88 -5.25
N THR A 88 3.86 10.45 -6.04
CA THR A 88 2.77 11.28 -5.50
C THR A 88 1.84 10.47 -4.62
N ALA A 89 1.55 9.22 -4.99
CA ALA A 89 0.76 8.32 -4.15
C ALA A 89 1.40 8.14 -2.78
N VAL A 90 2.70 7.83 -2.71
CA VAL A 90 3.42 7.66 -1.44
C VAL A 90 3.37 8.93 -0.59
N LYS A 91 3.57 10.11 -1.18
CA LYS A 91 3.47 11.39 -0.47
C LYS A 91 2.09 11.58 0.16
N ILE A 92 1.02 11.33 -0.59
CA ILE A 92 -0.37 11.44 -0.08
C ILE A 92 -0.63 10.45 1.05
N VAL A 93 -0.19 9.20 0.90
CA VAL A 93 -0.35 8.18 1.95
C VAL A 93 0.38 8.60 3.22
N LYS A 94 1.63 9.10 3.10
CA LYS A 94 2.41 9.58 4.25
C LYS A 94 1.69 10.72 4.99
N LEU A 95 1.18 11.71 4.25
CA LEU A 95 0.44 12.85 4.83
C LEU A 95 -0.86 12.45 5.53
N THR A 96 -1.46 11.33 5.15
CA THR A 96 -2.73 10.85 5.69
C THR A 96 -2.57 9.77 6.76
N CYS A 97 -1.35 9.32 7.03
CA CYS A 97 -1.04 8.33 8.06
C CYS A 97 -0.82 8.99 9.44
N LYS A 98 -1.88 9.06 10.25
CA LYS A 98 -1.76 9.34 11.70
C LYS A 98 -1.43 8.08 12.52
N TYR A 99 -1.76 6.90 11.96
CA TYR A 99 -1.52 5.58 12.52
C TYR A 99 -0.93 4.66 11.43
N ARG A 100 -0.92 3.34 11.66
CA ARG A 100 -0.53 2.36 10.62
C ARG A 100 -1.33 2.50 9.31
N MET A 101 -2.65 2.69 9.41
CA MET A 101 -3.49 2.84 8.22
C MET A 101 -3.78 4.32 7.97
N PRO A 102 -3.80 4.76 6.69
CA PRO A 102 -4.25 6.11 6.34
C PRO A 102 -5.64 6.41 6.90
N GLU A 103 -5.82 7.65 7.39
CA GLU A 103 -7.04 8.08 8.04
C GLU A 103 -8.31 7.84 7.20
N PRO A 104 -8.32 8.08 5.87
CA PRO A 104 -9.49 7.76 5.04
C PRO A 104 -9.88 6.28 5.07
N ILE A 105 -8.90 5.37 4.96
CA ILE A 105 -9.15 3.92 5.01
C ILE A 105 -9.59 3.50 6.40
N ARG A 106 -8.96 4.04 7.44
CA ARG A 106 -9.29 3.73 8.83
C ARG A 106 -10.73 4.11 9.15
N GLN A 107 -11.18 5.29 8.72
CA GLN A 107 -12.55 5.75 8.91
C GLN A 107 -13.57 4.90 8.14
N ALA A 108 -13.24 4.50 6.90
CA ALA A 108 -14.09 3.62 6.11
C ALA A 108 -14.28 2.25 6.80
N ASP A 109 -13.20 1.63 7.30
CA ASP A 109 -13.26 0.35 8.03
C ASP A 109 -14.08 0.46 9.33
N ILE A 110 -13.89 1.53 10.11
CA ILE A 110 -14.67 1.77 11.35
C ILE A 110 -16.16 1.89 11.04
N ARG A 111 -16.54 2.70 10.04
CA ARG A 111 -17.93 2.94 9.67
C ARG A 111 -18.59 1.69 9.10
N SER A 112 -17.88 0.95 8.23
CA SER A 112 -18.37 -0.31 7.67
C SER A 112 -18.64 -1.33 8.78
N ARG A 113 -17.71 -1.52 9.74
CA ARG A 113 -17.92 -2.42 10.88
C ARG A 113 -19.05 -1.96 11.81
N ALA A 114 -19.19 -0.65 12.01
CA ALA A 114 -20.28 -0.11 12.83
C ALA A 114 -21.65 -0.29 12.17
N HIS A 115 -21.72 -0.28 10.84
CA HIS A 115 -22.94 -0.58 10.11
C HIS A 115 -23.35 -2.05 10.26
N LEU A 116 -22.41 -2.99 10.12
CA LEU A 116 -22.68 -4.43 10.30
C LEU A 116 -23.24 -4.75 11.68
N ARG A 117 -22.65 -4.20 12.74
CA ARG A 117 -23.12 -4.41 14.14
C ARG A 117 -24.51 -3.84 14.44
N LYS A 118 -25.07 -2.98 13.58
CA LYS A 118 -26.42 -2.43 13.74
C LYS A 118 -27.48 -3.26 13.01
N GLN A 119 -27.05 -4.18 12.15
CA GLN A 119 -27.94 -5.07 11.39
C GLN A 119 -28.08 -6.45 12.06
N ASP A 120 -27.26 -6.73 13.07
CA ASP A 120 -27.43 -7.83 14.03
C ASP A 120 -28.32 -7.38 15.21
#